data_AF-A0A838QI86-F1
#
_entry.id   AF-A0A838QI86-F1
#
_cell.length_a   1.000
_cell.length_b   1.000
_cell.length_c   1.000
_cell.angle_alpha   90.00
_cell.angle_beta   90.00
_cell.angle_gamma   90.00
#
_symmetry.space_group_name_H-M   'P 1'
#
loop_
_entity.id
_entity.type
_entity.pdbx_description
1 polymer ?
#
loop_
_entity_poly.entity_id
_entity_poly.type
_entity_poly.pdbx_seq_one_letter_code
_entity_poly.pdbx_strand_id
1 'polypeptide(L)'
;VNLELLRRGVAQITTYPPDVKYADSIYLDAQREARDAGIGLWGAAPTPTPAAAAPLPLVPATCEPSYPDICIPFGSADLNCPDIENRRFRVLWNVANPDPHGFDGNADGVGCES
;
A
#
# COMPACT_ATOMS: atom_id res chain seq x y z
N VAL A 1 -38.31 10.60 -0.54
CA VAL A 1 -36.89 10.72 -0.94
C VAL A 1 -35.97 10.04 0.07
N ASN A 2 -36.04 10.33 1.37
CA ASN A 2 -35.17 9.70 2.39
C ASN A 2 -35.28 8.17 2.46
N LEU A 3 -36.50 7.61 2.32
CA LEU A 3 -36.72 6.15 2.29
C LEU A 3 -35.97 5.47 1.14
N GLU A 4 -35.91 6.12 -0.02
CA GLU A 4 -35.26 5.58 -1.21
C GLU A 4 -33.74 5.52 -1.07
N LEU A 5 -33.15 6.47 -0.34
CA LEU A 5 -31.72 6.49 -0.04
C LEU A 5 -31.31 5.32 0.87
N LEU A 6 -32.16 4.97 1.84
CA LEU A 6 -31.93 3.82 2.73
C LEU A 6 -32.07 2.50 1.99
N ARG A 7 -33.10 2.36 1.13
CA ARG A 7 -33.29 1.16 0.29
C ARG A 7 -32.15 0.93 -0.69
N ARG A 8 -31.54 2.00 -1.21
CA ARG A 8 -30.36 1.93 -2.08
C ARG A 8 -29.06 1.71 -1.32
N GLY A 9 -29.09 1.63 0.01
CA GLY A 9 -27.92 1.42 0.86
C GLY A 9 -26.89 2.56 0.77
N VAL A 10 -27.26 3.75 0.28
CA VAL A 10 -26.35 4.90 0.13
C VAL A 10 -26.41 5.86 1.31
N ALA A 11 -27.27 5.58 2.30
CA ALA A 11 -27.42 6.36 3.53
C ALA A 11 -27.66 5.41 4.72
N GLN A 12 -27.44 5.93 5.94
CA GLN A 12 -27.76 5.27 7.21
C GLN A 12 -28.69 6.16 8.03
N ILE A 13 -29.61 5.56 8.81
CA ILE A 13 -30.46 6.35 9.69
C ILE A 13 -29.70 6.76 10.96
N THR A 14 -29.84 8.04 11.32
CA THR A 14 -29.47 8.55 12.64
C THR A 14 -30.73 9.13 13.26
N THR A 15 -31.17 8.56 14.39
CA THR A 15 -32.35 9.03 15.11
C THR A 15 -31.94 9.95 16.26
N TYR A 16 -32.62 11.10 16.39
CA TYR A 16 -32.43 12.01 17.51
C TYR A 16 -33.72 12.06 18.34
N PRO A 17 -33.76 11.41 19.53
CA PRO A 17 -34.94 11.42 20.38
C PRO A 17 -35.33 12.86 20.78
N PRO A 18 -36.63 13.19 20.88
CA PRO A 18 -37.80 12.30 20.87
C PRO A 18 -38.48 12.12 19.50
N ASP A 19 -37.99 12.73 18.42
CA ASP A 19 -38.64 12.76 17.11
C ASP A 19 -38.39 11.49 16.26
N VAL A 20 -38.95 10.35 16.69
CA VAL A 20 -38.70 9.01 16.09
C VAL A 20 -39.89 8.42 15.32
N LYS A 21 -40.98 9.19 15.11
CA LYS A 21 -42.28 8.69 14.59
C LYS A 21 -42.21 7.80 13.33
N TYR A 22 -41.26 8.06 12.42
CA TYR A 22 -41.07 7.30 11.18
C TYR A 22 -39.75 6.51 11.14
N ALA A 23 -38.90 6.72 12.14
CA ALA A 23 -37.62 6.03 12.26
C ALA A 23 -37.85 4.53 12.48
N ASP A 24 -38.66 4.19 13.49
CA ASP A 24 -38.81 2.81 13.92
C ASP A 24 -39.63 1.94 12.95
N SER A 25 -40.58 2.54 12.22
CA SER A 25 -41.59 1.80 11.46
C SER A 25 -41.35 1.69 9.96
N ILE A 26 -40.52 2.56 9.37
CA ILE A 26 -40.33 2.62 7.91
C ILE A 26 -38.85 2.60 7.54
N TYR A 27 -38.01 3.28 8.32
CA TYR A 27 -36.60 3.43 7.98
C TYR A 27 -35.72 2.30 8.53
N LEU A 28 -36.07 1.72 9.69
CA LEU A 28 -35.37 0.54 10.22
C LEU A 28 -35.49 -0.68 9.30
N ASP A 29 -36.70 -0.95 8.78
CA ASP A 29 -36.92 -2.07 7.85
C ASP A 29 -36.14 -1.88 6.55
N ALA A 30 -36.19 -0.68 5.96
CA ALA A 30 -35.46 -0.36 4.74
C ALA A 30 -33.93 -0.44 4.91
N GLN A 31 -33.40 0.00 6.06
CA GLN A 31 -31.97 -0.13 6.35
C GLN A 31 -31.57 -1.59 6.61
N ARG A 32 -32.43 -2.37 7.27
CA ARG A 32 -32.19 -3.80 7.51
C ARG A 32 -32.13 -4.58 6.21
N GLU A 33 -33.09 -4.36 5.31
CA GLU A 33 -33.11 -4.97 3.97
C GLU A 33 -31.84 -4.63 3.18
N ALA A 34 -31.43 -3.35 3.16
CA ALA A 34 -30.21 -2.94 2.46
C ALA A 34 -28.93 -3.56 3.07
N ARG A 35 -28.93 -3.79 4.40
CA ARG A 35 -27.83 -4.43 5.11
C ARG A 35 -27.74 -5.93 4.86
N ASP A 36 -28.86 -6.65 4.97
CA ASP A 36 -28.95 -8.08 4.69
C ASP A 36 -28.63 -8.39 3.21
N ALA A 37 -29.04 -7.50 2.30
CA ALA A 37 -28.74 -7.63 0.87
C ALA A 37 -27.34 -7.15 0.47
N GLY A 38 -26.56 -6.56 1.39
CA GLY A 38 -25.22 -6.06 1.11
C GLY A 38 -25.20 -4.97 0.03
N ILE A 39 -26.18 -4.07 0.04
CA ILE A 39 -26.32 -3.03 -0.99
C ILE A 39 -25.58 -1.77 -0.54
N GLY A 40 -24.83 -1.14 -1.46
CA GLY A 40 -24.17 0.15 -1.24
C GLY A 40 -23.14 0.09 -0.11
N LEU A 41 -23.33 0.93 0.92
CA LEU A 41 -22.48 1.05 2.11
C LEU A 41 -22.42 -0.24 2.95
N TRP A 42 -23.36 -1.18 2.75
CA TRP A 42 -23.46 -2.42 3.52
C TRP A 42 -22.95 -3.65 2.77
N GLY A 43 -22.56 -3.49 1.49
CA GLY A 43 -21.87 -4.55 0.78
C GLY A 43 -20.57 -4.89 1.48
N ALA A 44 -20.10 -6.13 1.31
CA ALA A 44 -18.72 -6.45 1.64
C ALA A 44 -17.87 -5.38 0.95
N ALA A 45 -17.09 -4.62 1.72
CA ALA A 45 -16.03 -3.78 1.16
C ALA A 45 -15.36 -4.64 0.10
N PRO A 46 -15.09 -4.11 -1.12
CA PRO A 46 -14.39 -4.91 -2.11
C PRO A 46 -13.19 -5.44 -1.37
N THR A 47 -13.20 -6.76 -1.12
CA THR A 47 -11.99 -7.43 -0.72
C THR A 47 -11.07 -6.99 -1.84
N PRO A 48 -9.91 -6.35 -1.57
CA PRO A 48 -8.96 -6.21 -2.63
C PRO A 48 -8.82 -7.64 -3.13
N THR A 49 -9.38 -7.93 -4.31
CA THR A 49 -9.04 -9.12 -5.06
C THR A 49 -7.53 -9.11 -4.92
N PRO A 50 -6.89 -10.11 -4.29
CA PRO A 50 -5.46 -10.15 -4.29
C PRO A 50 -5.13 -10.11 -5.78
N ALA A 51 -4.70 -8.93 -6.24
CA ALA A 51 -4.25 -8.73 -7.59
C ALA A 51 -3.23 -9.83 -7.70
N ALA A 52 -3.51 -10.82 -8.55
CA ALA A 52 -2.62 -11.94 -8.76
C ALA A 52 -1.27 -11.27 -8.97
N ALA A 53 -0.44 -11.37 -7.93
CA ALA A 53 0.86 -10.78 -7.94
C ALA A 53 1.53 -11.58 -9.03
N ALA A 54 1.67 -10.99 -10.22
CA ALA A 54 2.83 -11.27 -11.01
C ALA A 54 3.97 -11.27 -10.00
N PRO A 55 4.75 -12.36 -9.90
CA PRO A 55 5.79 -12.42 -8.90
C PRO A 55 6.71 -11.23 -9.19
N LEU A 56 6.56 -10.17 -8.40
CA LEU A 56 7.66 -9.28 -8.13
C LEU A 56 8.76 -10.24 -7.71
N PRO A 57 9.93 -10.22 -8.37
CA PRO A 57 10.99 -11.13 -8.01
C PRO A 57 11.15 -10.99 -6.50
N LEU A 58 11.01 -12.11 -5.79
CA LEU A 58 11.32 -12.27 -4.39
C LEU A 58 12.85 -12.13 -4.25
N VAL A 59 13.41 -11.00 -4.69
CA VAL A 59 14.64 -10.52 -4.11
C VAL A 59 14.28 -10.30 -2.64
N PRO A 60 15.03 -10.87 -1.70
CA PRO A 60 14.78 -10.54 -0.31
C PRO A 60 14.81 -9.02 -0.23
N ALA A 61 13.69 -8.40 0.16
CA ALA A 61 13.53 -6.96 0.30
C ALA A 61 14.37 -6.38 1.45
N THR A 62 15.48 -7.05 1.77
CA THR A 62 16.52 -6.67 2.70
C THR A 62 17.79 -6.27 1.97
N CYS A 63 17.83 -6.28 0.63
CA CYS A 63 18.97 -5.79 -0.14
C CYS A 63 18.54 -4.54 -0.93
N GLU A 64 19.36 -3.51 -0.88
CA GLU A 64 19.07 -2.24 -1.54
C GLU A 64 19.17 -2.38 -3.07
N PRO A 65 18.16 -1.93 -3.84
CA PRO A 65 18.10 -2.15 -5.29
C PRO A 65 19.19 -1.41 -6.06
N SER A 66 19.85 -0.43 -5.44
CA SER A 66 20.96 0.33 -6.02
C SER A 66 22.20 -0.53 -6.24
N TYR A 67 22.33 -1.64 -5.52
CA TYR A 67 23.50 -2.52 -5.55
C TYR A 67 23.09 -3.97 -5.83
N PRO A 68 22.86 -4.35 -7.11
CA PRO A 68 22.38 -5.69 -7.45
C PRO A 68 23.41 -6.81 -7.18
N ASP A 69 24.70 -6.49 -7.19
CA ASP A 69 25.78 -7.48 -6.98
C ASP A 69 26.12 -7.70 -5.49
N ILE A 70 25.77 -6.74 -4.62
CA ILE A 70 26.04 -6.82 -3.18
C ILE A 70 24.77 -6.59 -2.38
N CYS A 71 24.46 -7.50 -1.45
CA CYS A 71 23.28 -7.32 -0.60
C CYS A 71 23.59 -6.35 0.54
N ILE A 72 23.19 -5.08 0.40
CA ILE A 72 23.28 -4.09 1.48
C ILE A 72 21.90 -3.88 2.12
N PRO A 73 21.76 -4.05 3.45
CA PRO A 73 20.52 -3.78 4.16
C PRO A 73 20.05 -2.32 4.04
N PHE A 74 18.75 -2.13 3.82
CA PHE A 74 18.11 -0.83 3.94
C PHE A 74 18.38 -0.24 5.34
N GLY A 75 18.91 0.98 5.39
CA GLY A 75 19.25 1.66 6.65
C GLY A 75 20.52 1.11 7.32
N SER A 76 21.40 0.44 6.57
CA SER A 76 22.75 0.17 7.05
C SER A 76 23.50 1.48 7.31
N ALA A 77 24.54 1.42 8.15
CA ALA A 77 25.43 2.57 8.35
C ALA A 77 26.07 2.98 7.03
N ASP A 78 26.63 4.18 6.95
CA ASP A 78 27.36 4.62 5.77
C ASP A 78 28.61 3.75 5.56
N LEU A 79 28.48 2.74 4.71
CA LEU A 79 29.55 1.81 4.35
C LEU A 79 30.40 2.44 3.27
N ASN A 80 31.72 2.43 3.42
CA ASN A 80 32.65 2.90 2.40
C ASN A 80 33.31 1.72 1.69
N CYS A 81 33.94 1.96 0.54
CA CYS A 81 34.70 0.93 -0.20
C CYS A 81 35.71 0.10 0.62
N PRO A 82 36.39 0.61 1.66
CA PRO A 82 37.22 -0.22 2.54
C PRO A 82 36.44 -1.14 3.50
N ASP A 83 35.15 -0.89 3.74
CA ASP A 83 34.32 -1.67 4.67
C ASP A 83 33.70 -2.92 4.02
N ILE A 84 33.79 -3.02 2.69
CA ILE A 84 33.25 -4.12 1.88
C ILE A 84 34.37 -4.86 1.16
N GLU A 85 34.27 -6.20 1.12
CA GLU A 85 35.25 -7.03 0.40
C GLU A 85 35.09 -6.91 -1.14
N ASN A 86 33.89 -6.55 -1.59
CA ASN A 86 33.54 -6.42 -3.00
C ASN A 86 34.03 -5.08 -3.58
N ARG A 87 34.65 -5.14 -4.77
CA ARG A 87 35.10 -3.97 -5.55
C ARG A 87 34.58 -4.06 -6.97
N ARG A 88 34.47 -2.91 -7.65
CA ARG A 88 33.98 -2.81 -9.05
C ARG A 88 32.65 -3.53 -9.26
N PHE A 89 31.72 -3.33 -8.34
CA PHE A 89 30.35 -3.86 -8.47
C PHE A 89 29.47 -2.87 -9.23
N ARG A 90 28.35 -3.33 -9.78
CA ARG A 90 27.44 -2.45 -10.49
C ARG A 90 26.66 -1.58 -9.52
N VAL A 91 26.57 -0.29 -9.85
CA VAL A 91 25.70 0.68 -9.18
C VAL A 91 24.59 1.08 -10.15
N LEU A 92 23.34 0.92 -9.70
CA LEU A 92 22.17 1.28 -10.49
C LEU A 92 21.75 2.72 -10.20
N TRP A 93 21.80 3.57 -11.23
CA TRP A 93 21.34 4.97 -11.20
C TRP A 93 19.88 5.15 -11.61
N ASN A 94 19.24 4.09 -12.11
CA ASN A 94 17.88 4.09 -12.64
C ASN A 94 16.82 3.69 -11.59
N VAL A 95 17.14 3.80 -10.30
CA VAL A 95 16.27 3.44 -9.17
C VAL A 95 15.87 4.68 -8.38
N ALA A 96 14.88 4.55 -7.49
CA ALA A 96 14.31 5.68 -6.75
C ALA A 96 15.30 6.38 -5.80
N ASN A 97 16.28 5.64 -5.28
CA ASN A 97 17.32 6.17 -4.40
C ASN A 97 18.70 5.72 -4.90
N PRO A 98 19.26 6.37 -5.93
CA PRO A 98 20.52 5.97 -6.54
C PRO A 98 21.70 6.26 -5.60
N ASP A 99 22.60 5.28 -5.52
CA ASP A 99 23.85 5.29 -4.72
C ASP A 99 23.79 5.92 -3.30
N PRO A 100 23.01 5.38 -2.35
CA PRO A 100 22.86 5.97 -1.01
C PRO A 100 24.13 5.98 -0.16
N HIS A 101 25.05 5.05 -0.42
CA HIS A 101 26.36 4.94 0.25
C HIS A 101 27.50 5.66 -0.50
N GLY A 102 27.22 6.28 -1.64
CA GLY A 102 28.22 7.04 -2.39
C GLY A 102 29.39 6.20 -2.91
N PHE A 103 29.16 4.93 -3.25
CA PHE A 103 30.21 4.04 -3.74
C PHE A 103 30.70 4.39 -5.16
N ASP A 104 29.88 5.10 -5.93
CA ASP A 104 30.14 5.53 -7.31
C ASP A 104 30.09 7.07 -7.40
N GLY A 105 31.16 7.71 -6.92
CA GLY A 105 31.27 9.17 -6.89
C GLY A 105 31.34 9.84 -8.28
N ASN A 106 31.69 9.09 -9.32
CA ASN A 106 31.76 9.53 -10.72
C ASN A 106 30.48 9.24 -11.52
N ALA A 107 29.52 8.51 -10.93
CA ALA A 107 28.24 8.15 -11.52
C ALA A 107 28.35 7.42 -12.86
N ASP A 108 29.35 6.57 -13.02
CA ASP A 108 29.58 5.81 -14.26
C ASP A 108 28.92 4.41 -14.24
N GLY A 109 28.32 4.04 -13.10
CA GLY A 109 27.65 2.78 -12.86
C GLY A 109 28.54 1.70 -12.25
N VAL A 110 29.77 2.03 -11.85
CA VAL A 110 30.72 1.09 -11.22
C VAL A 110 31.16 1.61 -9.86
N GLY A 111 30.74 0.94 -8.80
CA GLY A 111 31.11 1.28 -7.43
C GLY A 111 32.48 0.74 -7.04
N CYS A 112 33.21 1.52 -6.24
CA CYS A 112 34.49 1.12 -5.64
C CYS A 112 35.54 0.64 -6.65
N GLU A 113 35.83 1.50 -7.63
CA GLU A 113 36.86 1.27 -8.65
C GLU A 113 38.31 1.50 -8.17
N SER A 114 38.48 2.19 -7.03
CA SER A 114 39.75 2.61 -6.42
C SER A 114 40.11 1.85 -5.14
#